data_AF-A0A652LAL0-F1
#
_entry.id   AF-A0A652LAL0-F1
#
_cell.length_a   1.000
_cell.length_b   1.000
_cell.length_c   1.000
_cell.angle_alpha   90.00
_cell.angle_beta   90.00
_cell.angle_gamma   90.00
#
_symmetry.space_group_name_H-M   'P 1'
#
loop_
_entity.id
_entity.type
_entity.pdbx_description
1 polymer ?
#
loop_
_entity_poly.entity_id
_entity_poly.type
_entity_poly.pdbx_seq_one_letter_code
_entity_poly.pdbx_strand_id
1 'polypeptide(L)'
;MTTEHRGLAGPYTEYDGLPVLHTTEVELPLVHPYAPVAAGRYVTPGGGRLTVHKAETSAAHLRVTLDHLGCHAQCTPEKDGAFKRLALAAEGYCVHAKCRHRPAYVGGVLRSFEVRTGTIPLAAFVRAALAVELGDFTLVDRLLEEAEARFGPVRPAE
;
A
#
# COMPACT_ATOMS: atom_id res chain seq x y z
N MET A 1 -13.44 17.15 0.91
CA MET A 1 -12.84 17.04 2.25
C MET A 1 -13.07 15.63 2.74
N THR A 2 -12.08 14.76 2.64
CA THR A 2 -12.09 13.49 3.37
C THR A 2 -11.62 13.81 4.78
N THR A 3 -12.55 13.93 5.71
CA THR A 3 -12.22 13.89 7.14
C THR A 3 -11.61 12.52 7.42
N GLU A 4 -10.29 12.43 7.28
CA GLU A 4 -9.54 11.42 8.01
C GLU A 4 -9.90 11.63 9.48
N HIS A 5 -10.73 10.74 10.04
CA HIS A 5 -11.04 10.72 11.46
C HIS A 5 -9.84 10.20 12.25
N ARG A 6 -8.68 10.84 12.07
CA ARG A 6 -7.47 10.66 12.88
C ARG A 6 -7.77 11.22 14.25
N GLY A 7 -8.36 10.41 15.13
CA GLY A 7 -8.53 10.75 16.55
C GLY A 7 -9.90 10.57 17.17
N LEU A 8 -10.87 9.91 16.52
CA LEU A 8 -12.09 9.51 17.23
C LEU A 8 -11.78 8.29 18.10
N ALA A 9 -11.48 8.53 19.37
CA ALA A 9 -11.61 7.51 20.41
C ALA A 9 -13.09 7.13 20.51
N GLY A 10 -13.46 6.02 19.87
CA GLY A 10 -14.80 5.44 19.91
C GLY A 10 -14.75 3.96 20.25
N PRO A 11 -15.90 3.26 20.33
CA PRO A 11 -15.92 1.87 20.76
C PRO A 11 -15.18 1.01 19.75
N TYR A 12 -14.12 0.45 20.27
CA TYR A 12 -13.09 -0.34 19.62
C TYR A 12 -13.48 -1.82 19.78
N THR A 13 -13.58 -2.57 18.69
CA THR A 13 -13.94 -3.99 18.73
C THR A 13 -12.68 -4.84 18.59
N GLU A 14 -12.38 -5.60 19.64
CA GLU A 14 -11.36 -6.66 19.59
C GLU A 14 -11.90 -7.86 18.80
N TYR A 15 -11.14 -8.28 17.79
CA TYR A 15 -11.37 -9.54 17.09
C TYR A 15 -10.22 -10.47 17.45
N ASP A 16 -10.51 -11.75 17.66
CA ASP A 16 -9.54 -12.76 18.11
C ASP A 16 -8.24 -12.75 17.27
N GLY A 17 -7.18 -12.19 17.83
CA GLY A 17 -5.86 -12.05 17.19
C GLY A 17 -5.68 -10.90 16.18
N LEU A 18 -6.68 -10.03 15.95
CA LEU A 18 -6.60 -8.89 15.03
C LEU A 18 -6.50 -7.54 15.75
N PRO A 19 -5.90 -6.51 15.12
CA PRO A 19 -5.93 -5.16 15.65
C PRO A 19 -7.36 -4.66 15.87
N VAL A 20 -7.50 -3.89 16.92
CA VAL A 20 -8.76 -3.30 17.35
C VAL A 20 -9.29 -2.32 16.32
N LEU A 21 -10.49 -2.57 15.78
CA LEU A 21 -11.13 -1.72 14.77
C LEU A 21 -12.13 -0.75 15.41
N HIS A 22 -12.16 0.49 14.93
CA HIS A 22 -13.18 1.46 15.30
C HIS A 22 -14.54 1.08 14.69
N THR A 23 -15.66 1.48 15.30
CA THR A 23 -17.02 1.13 14.82
C THR A 23 -17.25 1.50 13.35
N THR A 24 -16.72 2.63 12.90
CA THR A 24 -16.81 3.07 11.50
C THR A 24 -15.95 2.27 10.52
N GLU A 25 -15.09 1.38 11.03
CA GLU A 25 -14.24 0.48 10.26
C GLU A 25 -14.86 -0.91 10.13
N VAL A 26 -15.71 -1.29 11.08
CA VAL A 26 -16.48 -2.54 11.01
C VAL A 26 -17.43 -2.55 9.80
N GLU A 27 -17.90 -1.39 9.36
CA GLU A 27 -18.76 -1.25 8.19
C GLU A 27 -17.97 -1.18 6.86
N LEU A 28 -16.64 -1.10 6.90
CA LEU A 28 -15.84 -1.05 5.68
C LEU A 28 -15.78 -2.42 5.00
N PRO A 29 -15.78 -2.47 3.66
CA PRO A 29 -15.63 -3.72 2.94
C PRO A 29 -14.25 -4.34 3.18
N LEU A 30 -14.22 -5.67 3.35
CA LEU A 30 -12.96 -6.43 3.33
C LEU A 30 -12.37 -6.38 1.92
N VAL A 31 -11.09 -5.99 1.79
CA VAL A 31 -10.40 -6.11 0.51
C VAL A 31 -10.13 -7.58 0.21
N HIS A 32 -10.79 -8.10 -0.82
CA HIS A 32 -10.55 -9.47 -1.26
C HIS A 32 -9.35 -9.49 -2.21
N PRO A 33 -8.31 -10.31 -1.95
CA PRO A 33 -7.09 -10.34 -2.76
C PRO A 33 -7.36 -10.49 -4.25
N TYR A 34 -8.35 -11.30 -4.65
CA TYR A 34 -8.65 -11.56 -6.06
C TYR A 34 -9.73 -10.66 -6.67
N ALA A 35 -10.36 -9.78 -5.89
CA ALA A 35 -11.38 -8.88 -6.43
C ALA A 35 -10.73 -7.68 -7.15
N PRO A 36 -11.49 -6.99 -8.03
CA PRO A 36 -11.14 -5.65 -8.47
C PRO A 36 -10.99 -4.73 -7.25
N VAL A 37 -10.03 -3.81 -7.32
CA VAL A 37 -9.83 -2.77 -6.30
C VAL A 37 -10.17 -1.42 -6.91
N ALA A 38 -10.94 -0.61 -6.18
CA ALA A 38 -11.31 0.74 -6.57
C ALA A 38 -10.78 1.76 -5.56
N ALA A 39 -10.95 3.05 -5.84
CA ALA A 39 -10.75 4.08 -4.84
C ALA A 39 -11.78 3.91 -3.72
N GLY A 40 -11.33 3.91 -2.47
CA GLY A 40 -12.16 3.59 -1.32
C GLY A 40 -11.34 3.29 -0.07
N ARG A 41 -12.04 2.92 1.00
CA ARG A 41 -11.46 2.47 2.27
C ARG A 41 -11.87 1.02 2.48
N TYR A 42 -10.94 0.21 2.97
CA TYR A 42 -11.11 -1.23 3.13
C TYR A 42 -10.44 -1.71 4.42
N VAL A 43 -10.94 -2.81 4.97
CA VAL A 43 -10.23 -3.61 5.97
C VAL A 43 -9.32 -4.60 5.24
N THR A 44 -8.09 -4.81 5.74
CA THR A 44 -7.19 -5.83 5.19
C THR A 44 -7.40 -7.19 5.84
N PRO A 45 -7.05 -8.31 5.17
CA PRO A 45 -7.11 -9.63 5.79
C PRO A 45 -6.28 -9.75 7.07
N GLY A 46 -5.22 -8.95 7.22
CA GLY A 46 -4.42 -8.85 8.44
C GLY A 46 -5.00 -7.95 9.54
N GLY A 47 -6.24 -7.46 9.37
CA GLY A 47 -6.92 -6.57 10.32
C GLY A 47 -6.40 -5.12 10.33
N GLY A 48 -5.69 -4.71 9.28
CA GLY A 48 -5.29 -3.32 9.05
C GLY A 48 -6.31 -2.55 8.22
N ARG A 49 -5.94 -1.32 7.83
CA ARG A 49 -6.74 -0.44 6.96
C ARG A 49 -6.01 -0.21 5.65
N LEU A 50 -6.71 -0.36 4.55
CA LEU A 50 -6.24 0.05 3.22
C LEU A 50 -7.09 1.22 2.73
N THR A 51 -6.44 2.31 2.34
CA THR A 51 -7.09 3.48 1.74
C THR A 51 -6.51 3.73 0.36
N VAL A 52 -7.38 3.80 -0.65
CA VAL A 52 -7.03 4.15 -2.03
C VAL A 52 -7.78 5.41 -2.42
N HIS A 53 -7.06 6.46 -2.80
CA HIS A 53 -7.67 7.72 -3.27
C HIS A 53 -6.80 8.37 -4.34
N LYS A 54 -7.31 9.40 -5.02
CA LYS A 54 -6.49 10.21 -5.94
C LYS A 54 -5.41 10.94 -5.14
N ALA A 55 -4.17 10.94 -5.64
CA ALA A 55 -3.11 11.71 -5.00
C ALA A 55 -3.42 13.21 -5.07
N GLU A 56 -3.27 13.92 -3.96
CA GLU A 56 -3.58 15.36 -3.86
C GLU A 56 -2.67 16.20 -4.77
N THR A 57 -1.44 15.73 -4.98
CA THR A 57 -0.39 16.41 -5.74
C THR A 57 -0.41 16.06 -7.23
N SER A 58 -1.20 15.05 -7.65
CA SER A 58 -1.22 14.59 -9.04
C SER A 58 -2.47 13.82 -9.41
N ALA A 59 -3.21 14.31 -10.41
CA ALA A 59 -4.34 13.60 -10.99
C ALA A 59 -3.95 12.29 -11.71
N ALA A 60 -2.67 12.10 -12.03
CA ALA A 60 -2.15 10.91 -12.69
C ALA A 60 -1.83 9.77 -11.72
N HIS A 61 -2.03 9.96 -10.41
CA HIS A 61 -1.65 9.00 -9.39
C HIS A 61 -2.80 8.66 -8.45
N LEU A 62 -2.78 7.42 -8.00
CA LEU A 62 -3.52 6.96 -6.84
C LEU A 62 -2.55 6.88 -5.66
N ARG A 63 -2.98 7.40 -4.52
CA ARG A 63 -2.33 7.17 -3.24
C ARG A 63 -2.94 5.93 -2.61
N VAL A 64 -2.08 4.97 -2.28
CA VAL A 64 -2.42 3.74 -1.58
C VAL A 64 -1.77 3.79 -0.21
N THR A 65 -2.57 3.77 0.85
CA THR A 65 -2.11 3.83 2.24
C THR A 65 -2.52 2.54 2.95
N LEU A 66 -1.55 1.90 3.58
CA LEU A 66 -1.71 0.69 4.38
C LEU A 66 -1.39 1.04 5.84
N ASP A 67 -2.34 0.85 6.73
CA ASP A 67 -2.20 1.14 8.15
C ASP A 67 -2.44 -0.13 8.97
N HIS A 68 -1.38 -0.62 9.59
CA HIS A 68 -1.36 -1.82 10.40
C HIS A 68 -1.77 -1.57 11.86
N LEU A 69 -2.27 -0.37 12.21
CA LEU A 69 -2.90 -0.07 13.49
C LEU A 69 -2.04 -0.40 14.72
N GLY A 70 -0.73 -0.16 14.63
CA GLY A 70 0.19 -0.45 15.75
C GLY A 70 0.73 -1.90 15.78
N CYS A 71 0.38 -2.75 14.81
CA CYS A 71 0.86 -4.14 14.79
C CYS A 71 2.36 -4.23 14.46
N HIS A 72 3.18 -4.43 15.50
CA HIS A 72 4.64 -4.55 15.36
C HIS A 72 5.10 -5.74 14.51
N ALA A 73 4.29 -6.80 14.38
CA ALA A 73 4.58 -7.93 13.49
C ALA A 73 4.63 -7.55 11.99
N GLN A 74 4.17 -6.33 11.65
CA GLN A 74 4.24 -5.77 10.29
C GLN A 74 5.46 -4.84 10.08
N CYS A 75 6.33 -4.68 11.09
CA CYS A 75 7.50 -3.79 11.07
C CYS A 75 8.82 -4.55 11.08
N THR A 76 8.88 -5.75 10.50
CA THR A 76 10.13 -6.53 10.42
C THR A 76 11.04 -5.98 9.32
N PRO A 77 12.37 -6.12 9.44
CA PRO A 77 13.32 -5.68 8.40
C PRO A 77 13.04 -6.27 7.01
N GLU A 78 12.59 -7.52 6.94
CA GLU A 78 12.27 -8.22 5.71
C GLU A 78 11.05 -7.58 5.01
N LYS A 79 9.98 -7.32 5.77
CA LYS A 79 8.77 -6.65 5.27
C LYS A 79 9.06 -5.22 4.85
N ASP A 80 9.86 -4.49 5.64
CA ASP A 80 10.33 -3.15 5.28
C ASP A 80 11.12 -3.14 3.97
N GLY A 81 12.00 -4.12 3.78
CA GLY A 81 12.73 -4.31 2.54
C GLY A 81 11.80 -4.59 1.36
N ALA A 82 10.81 -5.47 1.54
CA ALA A 82 9.84 -5.78 0.49
C ALA A 82 8.97 -4.57 0.13
N PHE A 83 8.45 -3.81 1.10
CA PHE A 83 7.68 -2.59 0.80
C PHE A 83 8.52 -1.53 0.09
N LYS A 84 9.81 -1.39 0.42
CA LYS A 84 10.72 -0.52 -0.33
C LYS A 84 10.87 -0.97 -1.78
N ARG A 85 11.06 -2.28 -2.03
CA ARG A 85 11.11 -2.84 -3.40
C ARG A 85 9.80 -2.62 -4.16
N LEU A 86 8.66 -2.75 -3.49
CA LEU A 86 7.35 -2.45 -4.10
C LEU A 86 7.21 -0.97 -4.47
N ALA A 87 7.70 -0.07 -3.62
CA ALA A 87 7.73 1.36 -3.91
C ALA A 87 8.64 1.67 -5.11
N LEU A 88 9.80 0.99 -5.22
CA LEU A 88 10.68 1.09 -6.38
C LEU A 88 9.99 0.62 -7.67
N ALA A 89 9.31 -0.53 -7.65
CA ALA A 89 8.59 -1.02 -8.82
C ALA A 89 7.58 0.03 -9.36
N ALA A 90 6.87 0.74 -8.48
CA ALA A 90 5.98 1.83 -8.88
C ALA A 90 6.75 3.10 -9.34
N GLU A 91 7.87 3.42 -8.70
CA GLU A 91 8.73 4.57 -9.03
C GLU A 91 9.28 4.49 -10.45
N GLY A 92 9.69 3.32 -10.94
CA GLY A 92 10.26 3.15 -12.28
C GLY A 92 9.36 3.72 -13.39
N TYR A 93 8.05 3.48 -13.28
CA TYR A 93 7.06 4.04 -14.21
C TYR A 93 6.91 5.56 -14.09
N CYS A 94 7.07 6.11 -12.88
CA CYS A 94 6.95 7.53 -12.62
C CYS A 94 8.17 8.29 -13.14
N VAL A 95 9.37 7.74 -12.95
CA VAL A 95 10.63 8.26 -13.51
C VAL A 95 10.56 8.30 -15.04
N HIS A 96 10.13 7.20 -15.66
CA HIS A 96 9.96 7.15 -17.11
C HIS A 96 8.96 8.22 -17.62
N ALA A 97 7.89 8.47 -16.86
CA ALA A 97 6.92 9.51 -17.15
C ALA A 97 7.34 10.94 -16.73
N LYS A 98 8.61 11.14 -16.32
CA LYS A 98 9.17 12.42 -15.85
C LYS A 98 8.37 13.06 -14.72
N CYS A 99 7.79 12.24 -13.84
CA CYS A 99 7.07 12.71 -12.68
C CYS A 99 8.03 13.34 -11.67
N ARG A 100 7.57 14.39 -10.98
CA ARG A 100 8.39 15.11 -9.99
C ARG A 100 8.19 14.63 -8.55
N HIS A 101 7.33 13.65 -8.31
CA HIS A 101 7.12 13.14 -6.96
C HIS A 101 8.22 12.13 -6.62
N ARG A 102 8.71 12.21 -5.38
CA ARG A 102 9.55 11.16 -4.79
C ARG A 102 8.65 9.96 -4.45
N PRO A 103 9.19 8.74 -4.38
CA PRO A 103 8.45 7.63 -3.80
C PRO A 103 8.04 8.03 -2.38
N ALA A 104 6.73 8.17 -2.18
CA ALA A 104 6.19 8.12 -0.84
C ALA A 104 6.48 6.70 -0.36
N TYR A 105 7.44 6.58 0.55
CA TYR A 105 7.55 5.44 1.43
C TYR A 105 7.76 6.05 2.81
N VAL A 106 6.70 5.99 3.60
CA VAL A 106 6.78 6.22 5.04
C VAL A 106 6.79 4.83 5.66
N GLY A 107 7.80 4.55 6.49
CA GLY A 107 7.93 3.27 7.16
C GLY A 107 7.10 3.16 8.43
N GLY A 108 7.23 2.02 9.12
CA GLY A 108 6.50 1.73 10.35
C GLY A 108 5.10 1.17 10.10
N VAL A 109 4.20 1.37 11.04
CA VAL A 109 2.85 0.78 10.97
C VAL A 109 1.98 1.44 9.90
N LEU A 110 2.37 2.61 9.37
CA LEU A 110 1.68 3.33 8.31
C LEU A 110 2.57 3.39 7.06
N ARG A 111 2.22 2.65 6.01
CA ARG A 111 2.86 2.73 4.69
C ARG A 111 2.00 3.53 3.75
N SER A 112 2.60 4.36 2.91
CA SER A 112 1.91 5.08 1.86
C SER A 112 2.72 4.99 0.58
N PHE A 113 2.04 4.81 -0.54
CA PHE A 113 2.60 4.64 -1.88
C PHE A 113 1.88 5.55 -2.87
N GLU A 114 2.57 5.97 -3.93
CA GLU A 114 1.93 6.61 -5.09
C GLU A 114 2.10 5.73 -6.32
N VAL A 115 0.97 5.33 -6.93
CA VAL A 115 0.91 4.45 -8.09
C VAL A 115 0.31 5.21 -9.26
N ARG A 116 1.05 5.29 -10.37
CA ARG A 116 0.59 5.98 -11.57
C ARG A 116 -0.56 5.22 -12.22
N THR A 117 -1.61 5.93 -12.62
CA THR A 117 -2.71 5.32 -13.37
C THR A 117 -2.23 4.85 -14.75
N GLY A 118 -2.65 3.66 -15.17
CA GLY A 118 -2.26 3.08 -16.47
C GLY A 118 -0.89 2.39 -16.48
N THR A 119 -0.30 2.12 -15.32
CA THR A 119 0.97 1.41 -15.19
C THR A 119 0.77 0.02 -14.58
N ILE A 120 1.16 -0.20 -13.33
CA ILE A 120 0.85 -1.41 -12.57
C ILE A 120 -0.66 -1.41 -12.31
N PRO A 121 -1.40 -2.47 -12.68
CA PRO A 121 -2.81 -2.58 -12.33
C PRO A 121 -3.00 -2.43 -10.82
N LEU A 122 -3.92 -1.56 -10.38
CA LEU A 122 -4.11 -1.26 -8.95
C LEU A 122 -4.32 -2.53 -8.11
N ALA A 123 -5.12 -3.48 -8.62
CA ALA A 123 -5.34 -4.75 -7.94
C ALA A 123 -4.04 -5.57 -7.81
N ALA A 124 -3.16 -5.56 -8.81
CA ALA A 124 -1.86 -6.23 -8.73
C ALA A 124 -0.94 -5.58 -7.68
N PHE A 125 -0.91 -4.25 -7.63
CA PHE A 125 -0.16 -3.51 -6.63
C PHE A 125 -0.65 -3.81 -5.20
N VAL A 126 -1.97 -3.73 -4.99
CA VAL A 126 -2.59 -4.00 -3.68
C VAL A 126 -2.38 -5.46 -3.26
N ARG A 127 -2.49 -6.42 -4.18
CA ARG A 127 -2.17 -7.83 -3.91
C ARG A 127 -0.73 -8.00 -3.44
N ALA A 128 0.23 -7.36 -4.11
CA ALA A 128 1.62 -7.43 -3.71
C ALA A 128 1.83 -6.83 -2.30
N ALA A 129 1.20 -5.69 -2.00
CA ALA A 129 1.27 -5.08 -0.67
C ALA A 129 0.69 -6.00 0.43
N LEU A 130 -0.45 -6.65 0.17
CA LEU A 130 -1.07 -7.60 1.12
C LEU A 130 -0.27 -8.90 1.26
N ALA A 131 0.36 -9.38 0.18
CA ALA A 131 1.23 -10.56 0.25
C ALA A 131 2.42 -10.34 1.19
N VAL A 132 3.00 -9.13 1.18
CA VAL A 132 4.06 -8.75 2.12
C VAL A 132 3.57 -8.84 3.58
N GLU A 133 2.33 -8.46 3.87
CA GLU A 133 1.77 -8.59 5.23
C GLU A 133 1.77 -10.05 5.71
N LEU A 134 1.58 -10.99 4.77
CA LEU A 134 1.54 -12.43 4.99
C LEU A 134 2.93 -13.09 4.90
N GLY A 135 3.99 -12.33 4.61
CA GLY A 135 5.36 -12.84 4.48
C GLY A 135 5.69 -13.44 3.11
N ASP A 136 4.87 -13.21 2.09
CA ASP A 136 5.15 -13.58 0.69
C ASP A 136 5.66 -12.36 -0.08
N PHE A 137 6.89 -12.46 -0.60
CA PHE A 137 7.56 -11.39 -1.32
C PHE A 137 7.62 -11.61 -2.83
N THR A 138 7.17 -12.77 -3.32
CA THR A 138 7.30 -13.17 -4.74
C THR A 138 6.61 -12.19 -5.69
N LEU A 139 5.45 -11.66 -5.30
CA LEU A 139 4.72 -10.69 -6.12
C LEU A 139 5.44 -9.35 -6.23
N VAL A 140 6.10 -8.92 -5.15
CA VAL A 140 6.89 -7.68 -5.13
C VAL A 140 8.10 -7.83 -6.04
N ASP A 141 8.83 -8.93 -5.88
CA ASP A 141 10.05 -9.18 -6.64
C ASP A 141 9.74 -9.25 -8.14
N ARG A 142 8.66 -9.95 -8.54
CA ARG A 142 8.19 -9.96 -9.93
C ARG A 142 7.84 -8.58 -10.47
N LEU A 143 7.13 -7.75 -9.70
CA LEU A 143 6.79 -6.39 -10.14
C LEU A 143 8.03 -5.51 -10.31
N LEU A 144 9.04 -5.70 -9.47
CA LEU A 144 10.31 -5.01 -9.60
C LEU A 144 11.07 -5.47 -10.84
N GLU A 145 11.19 -6.78 -11.07
CA GLU A 145 11.80 -7.37 -12.27
C GLU A 145 11.14 -6.86 -13.55
N GLU A 146 9.79 -6.81 -13.59
CA GLU A 146 9.04 -6.26 -14.72
C GLU A 146 9.34 -4.77 -14.96
N ALA A 147 9.46 -3.97 -13.90
CA ALA A 147 9.80 -2.56 -13.99
C ALA A 147 11.26 -2.37 -14.49
N GLU A 148 12.20 -3.15 -13.96
CA GLU A 148 13.61 -3.08 -14.33
C GLU A 148 13.86 -3.56 -15.75
N ALA A 149 13.21 -4.65 -16.18
CA ALA A 149 13.27 -5.12 -17.55
C ALA A 149 12.78 -4.06 -18.55
N ARG A 150 11.83 -3.21 -18.13
CA ARG A 150 11.24 -2.19 -18.98
C ARG A 150 12.01 -0.88 -18.99
N PHE A 151 12.60 -0.48 -17.87
CA PHE A 151 13.17 0.87 -17.71
C PHE A 151 14.67 0.88 -17.35
N GLY A 152 15.27 -0.29 -17.20
CA GLY A 152 16.58 -0.44 -16.55
C GLY A 152 16.48 -0.34 -15.02
N PRO A 153 17.60 -0.40 -14.31
CA PRO A 153 17.63 -0.28 -12.85
C PRO A 153 16.89 0.98 -12.39
N VAL A 154 15.89 0.82 -11.52
CA VAL A 154 15.03 1.93 -11.06
C VAL A 154 15.80 2.92 -10.17
N ARG A 155 16.94 2.48 -9.61
CA ARG A 155 17.95 3.33 -8.97
C ARG A 155 19.36 2.91 -9.40
N PRO A 156 20.35 3.82 -9.32
CA PRO A 156 21.74 3.43 -9.47
C PRO A 156 22.08 2.35 -8.45
N ALA A 157 22.89 1.36 -8.84
CA ALA A 157 23.56 0.50 -7.87
C ALA A 157 24.48 1.41 -7.03
N GLU A 158 24.17 1.57 -5.74
CA GLU A 158 25.10 2.16 -4.78
C GLU A 158 26.29 1.22 -4.54
#